data_AF-A0A955NV23-F1
#
_entry.id   AF-A0A955NV23-F1
#
_cell.length_a   1.000
_cell.length_b   1.000
_cell.length_c   1.000
_cell.angle_alpha   90.00
_cell.angle_beta   90.00
_cell.angle_gamma   90.00
#
_symmetry.space_group_name_H-M   'P 1'
#
loop_
_entity.id
_entity.type
_entity.pdbx_description
1 polymer ?
#
loop_
_entity_poly.entity_id
_entity_poly.type
_entity_poly.pdbx_seq_one_letter_code
_entity_poly.pdbx_strand_id
1 'polypeptide(L)'
;MTFTVVLEPKIGPHAPDLYRADRYAGGVDGWEAVGEEQVEAYRRDGFLVVRGGFTIEEMETANRELREMQLSEDPQCDSVYYEGTIRDELNRDSQEDLPEVPRETGYALGDITDQLPNLPPETRARYVRKLMGFVQHHPPLDAIA
;
A
#
# COMPACT_ATOMS: atom_id res chain seq x y z
N MET A 1 2.22 1.02 21.08
CA MET A 1 2.97 1.04 19.82
C MET A 1 3.22 2.49 19.44
N THR A 2 4.36 2.81 18.85
CA THR A 2 4.68 4.18 18.44
C THR A 2 4.25 4.36 17.00
N PHE A 3 3.29 5.26 16.78
CA PHE A 3 2.83 5.65 15.44
C PHE A 3 4.00 6.18 14.61
N THR A 4 4.14 5.71 13.36
CA THR A 4 5.25 6.08 12.48
C THR A 4 4.74 6.64 11.17
N VAL A 5 5.27 7.79 10.77
CA VAL A 5 5.04 8.43 9.48
C VAL A 5 6.32 8.38 8.66
N VAL A 6 6.21 7.95 7.41
CA VAL A 6 7.33 7.89 6.46
C VAL A 6 7.02 8.77 5.26
N LEU A 7 7.89 9.73 4.97
CA LEU A 7 7.87 10.48 3.70
C LEU A 7 8.85 9.84 2.75
N GLU A 8 8.39 9.16 1.72
CA GLU A 8 9.28 8.43 0.82
C GLU A 8 10.22 9.37 0.04
N PRO A 9 11.35 8.86 -0.46
CA PRO A 9 12.15 9.63 -1.41
C PRO A 9 11.33 9.92 -2.67
N LYS A 10 11.58 11.08 -3.28
CA LYS A 10 11.00 11.40 -4.59
C LYS A 10 11.66 10.50 -5.64
N ILE A 11 10.87 9.64 -6.28
CA ILE A 11 11.36 8.75 -7.33
C ILE A 11 11.25 9.49 -8.67
N GLY A 12 12.35 9.47 -9.44
CA GLY A 12 12.36 10.01 -10.79
C GLY A 12 11.44 9.23 -11.75
N PRO A 13 11.15 9.79 -12.94
CA PRO A 13 10.37 9.08 -13.95
C PRO A 13 11.07 7.77 -14.35
N HIS A 14 10.28 6.71 -14.55
CA HIS A 14 10.75 5.44 -15.11
C HIS A 14 10.54 5.41 -16.63
N ALA A 15 11.18 4.46 -17.31
CA ALA A 15 10.99 4.24 -18.74
C ALA A 15 9.50 3.97 -19.05
N PRO A 16 8.89 4.61 -20.06
CA PRO A 16 7.44 4.48 -20.32
C PRO A 16 6.96 3.05 -20.58
N ASP A 17 7.86 2.17 -21.00
CA ASP A 17 7.58 0.76 -21.31
C ASP A 17 7.86 -0.19 -20.14
N LEU A 18 8.35 0.30 -18.99
CA LEU A 18 8.68 -0.54 -17.84
C LEU A 18 7.48 -1.39 -17.35
N TYR A 19 6.27 -0.83 -17.41
CA TYR A 19 5.03 -1.49 -17.00
C TYR A 19 4.17 -1.92 -18.19
N ARG A 20 4.74 -2.02 -19.40
CA ARG A 20 3.99 -2.51 -20.56
C ARG A 20 3.68 -4.00 -20.36
N ALA A 21 2.40 -4.32 -20.21
CA ALA A 21 1.95 -5.71 -20.16
C ALA A 21 1.88 -6.29 -21.58
N ASP A 22 2.53 -7.42 -21.80
CA ASP A 22 2.46 -8.14 -23.09
C ASP A 22 1.34 -9.18 -23.11
N ARG A 23 0.75 -9.51 -21.96
CA ARG A 23 -0.31 -10.52 -21.79
C ARG A 23 -1.20 -10.19 -20.59
N TYR A 24 -2.41 -10.74 -20.62
CA TYR A 24 -3.30 -10.78 -19.46
C TYR A 24 -3.19 -12.12 -18.75
N ALA A 25 -3.17 -12.09 -17.42
CA ALA A 25 -3.36 -13.29 -16.63
C ALA A 25 -4.84 -13.73 -16.67
N GLY A 26 -5.07 -15.01 -16.89
CA GLY A 26 -6.36 -15.63 -16.60
C GLY A 26 -6.62 -15.67 -15.09
N GLY A 27 -7.89 -15.77 -14.70
CA GLY A 27 -8.28 -15.89 -13.30
C GLY A 27 -9.42 -16.89 -13.11
N VAL A 28 -9.65 -17.27 -11.86
CA VAL A 28 -10.79 -18.09 -11.45
C VAL A 28 -11.86 -17.24 -10.79
N ASP A 29 -13.11 -17.68 -10.84
CA ASP A 29 -14.25 -16.98 -10.24
C ASP A 29 -14.54 -17.57 -8.86
N GLY A 30 -14.35 -16.76 -7.83
CA GLY A 30 -14.57 -17.14 -6.43
C GLY A 30 -13.45 -17.99 -5.84
N TRP A 31 -13.41 -18.05 -4.50
CA TRP A 31 -12.46 -18.86 -3.75
C TRP A 31 -12.77 -20.35 -3.84
N GLU A 32 -14.04 -20.70 -4.00
CA GLU A 32 -14.54 -22.06 -4.18
C GLU A 32 -14.00 -22.73 -5.45
N ALA A 33 -13.58 -21.95 -6.44
CA ALA A 33 -12.96 -22.43 -7.67
C ALA A 33 -11.44 -22.66 -7.54
N VAL A 34 -10.85 -22.37 -6.37
CA VAL A 34 -9.42 -22.60 -6.13
C VAL A 34 -9.20 -24.04 -5.69
N GLY A 35 -8.81 -24.88 -6.66
CA GLY A 35 -8.41 -26.26 -6.43
C GLY A 35 -6.89 -26.49 -6.54
N GLU A 36 -6.47 -27.76 -6.56
CA GLU A 36 -5.06 -28.15 -6.71
C GLU A 36 -4.42 -27.53 -7.96
N GLU A 37 -5.14 -27.47 -9.08
CA GLU A 37 -4.65 -26.87 -10.32
C GLU A 37 -4.29 -25.38 -10.16
N GLN A 38 -5.13 -24.61 -9.46
CA GLN A 38 -4.90 -23.18 -9.22
C GLN A 38 -3.76 -22.96 -8.21
N VAL A 39 -3.61 -23.86 -7.23
CA VAL A 39 -2.46 -23.84 -6.31
C VAL A 39 -1.16 -24.13 -7.07
N GLU A 40 -1.15 -25.08 -7.99
CA GLU A 40 0.01 -25.33 -8.86
C GLU A 40 0.28 -24.15 -9.81
N ALA A 41 -0.76 -23.48 -10.32
CA ALA A 41 -0.60 -22.25 -11.08
C ALA A 41 0.04 -21.13 -10.24
N TYR A 42 -0.40 -20.92 -9.00
CA TYR A 42 0.19 -19.97 -8.06
C TYR A 42 1.68 -20.27 -7.82
N ARG A 43 2.03 -21.54 -7.58
CA ARG A 43 3.43 -21.96 -7.35
C ARG A 43 4.30 -21.74 -8.59
N ARG A 44 3.77 -22.02 -9.78
CA ARG A 44 4.47 -21.86 -11.05
C ARG A 44 4.66 -20.40 -11.43
N ASP A 45 3.60 -19.60 -11.34
CA ASP A 45 3.56 -18.25 -11.89
C ASP A 45 3.89 -17.18 -10.83
N GLY A 46 3.87 -17.55 -9.54
CA GLY A 46 4.12 -16.67 -8.40
C GLY A 46 2.91 -15.83 -7.97
N PHE A 47 1.76 -16.00 -8.64
CA PHE A 47 0.52 -15.28 -8.36
C PHE A 47 -0.69 -16.08 -8.85
N LEU A 48 -1.87 -15.74 -8.33
CA LEU A 48 -3.17 -16.26 -8.78
C LEU A 48 -4.18 -15.12 -8.78
N VAL A 49 -4.97 -15.01 -9.85
CA VAL A 49 -6.06 -14.03 -9.94
C VAL A 49 -7.37 -14.72 -9.55
N VAL A 50 -7.98 -14.26 -8.45
CA VAL A 50 -9.32 -14.68 -8.01
C VAL A 50 -10.27 -13.51 -8.21
N ARG A 51 -11.25 -13.68 -9.10
CA ARG A 51 -12.28 -12.70 -9.41
C ARG A 51 -13.46 -12.92 -8.48
N GLY A 52 -14.04 -11.83 -7.96
CA GLY A 52 -15.17 -11.95 -7.03
C GLY A 52 -14.84 -12.67 -5.72
N GLY A 53 -13.55 -12.69 -5.31
CA GLY A 53 -13.15 -13.28 -4.02
C GLY A 53 -13.67 -12.50 -2.80
N PHE A 54 -14.14 -11.27 -3.00
CA PHE A 54 -14.87 -10.49 -2.02
C PHE A 54 -16.16 -9.98 -2.65
N THR A 55 -17.18 -9.80 -1.82
CA THR A 55 -18.44 -9.18 -2.25
C THR A 55 -18.25 -7.69 -2.51
N ILE A 56 -19.18 -7.11 -3.29
CA ILE A 56 -19.20 -5.67 -3.55
C ILE A 56 -19.33 -4.89 -2.24
N GLU A 57 -20.17 -5.36 -1.30
CA GLU A 57 -20.40 -4.70 -0.01
C GLU A 57 -19.14 -4.67 0.87
N GLU A 58 -18.40 -5.78 0.93
CA GLU A 58 -17.11 -5.86 1.64
C GLU A 58 -16.09 -4.90 1.02
N MET A 59 -16.01 -4.88 -0.31
CA MET A 59 -15.12 -3.96 -1.03
C MET A 59 -15.49 -2.49 -0.79
N GLU A 60 -16.77 -2.14 -0.83
CA GLU A 60 -17.23 -0.77 -0.58
C GLU A 60 -16.97 -0.34 0.87
N THR A 61 -17.15 -1.25 1.82
CA THR A 61 -16.87 -1.01 3.24
C THR A 61 -15.38 -0.80 3.48
N ALA A 62 -14.52 -1.69 2.97
CA ALA A 62 -13.08 -1.54 3.09
C ALA A 62 -12.56 -0.25 2.42
N ASN A 63 -13.09 0.10 1.24
CA ASN A 63 -12.72 1.34 0.56
C ASN A 63 -13.14 2.59 1.34
N ARG A 64 -14.31 2.58 1.97
CA ARG A 64 -14.77 3.68 2.81
C ARG A 64 -13.87 3.83 4.03
N GLU A 65 -13.58 2.73 4.73
CA GLU A 65 -12.68 2.73 5.89
C GLU A 65 -11.29 3.27 5.54
N LEU A 66 -10.67 2.78 4.46
CA LEU A 66 -9.36 3.27 4.01
C LEU A 66 -9.37 4.77 3.69
N ARG A 67 -10.45 5.30 3.11
CA ARG A 67 -10.59 6.73 2.84
C ARG A 67 -10.74 7.55 4.13
N GLU A 68 -11.53 7.05 5.07
CA GLU A 68 -11.68 7.69 6.39
C GLU A 68 -10.34 7.72 7.13
N MET A 69 -9.57 6.63 7.10
CA MET A 69 -8.23 6.58 7.68
C MET A 69 -7.27 7.59 7.03
N GLN A 70 -7.29 7.73 5.70
CA GLN A 70 -6.43 8.67 4.97
C GLN A 70 -6.70 10.14 5.34
N LEU A 71 -7.94 10.46 5.71
CA LEU A 71 -8.39 11.80 6.10
C LEU A 71 -8.29 12.05 7.62
N SER A 72 -8.12 11.02 8.43
CA SER A 72 -8.12 11.13 9.88
C SER A 72 -6.83 11.75 10.43
N GLU A 73 -6.94 12.47 11.53
CA GLU A 73 -5.80 12.89 12.36
C GLU A 73 -5.27 11.73 13.22
N ASP A 74 -6.09 10.70 13.42
CA ASP A 74 -5.71 9.42 14.03
C ASP A 74 -6.14 8.28 13.10
N PRO A 75 -5.24 7.82 12.21
CA PRO A 75 -5.56 6.81 11.21
C PRO A 75 -5.76 5.40 11.77
N GLN A 76 -5.59 5.16 13.08
CA GLN A 76 -5.76 3.83 13.70
C GLN A 76 -4.91 2.73 13.02
N CYS A 77 -3.64 3.04 12.74
CA CYS A 77 -2.66 2.10 12.24
C CYS A 77 -1.28 2.37 12.86
N ASP A 78 -0.36 1.41 12.77
CA ASP A 78 1.00 1.57 13.27
C ASP A 78 1.80 2.57 12.43
N SER A 79 1.54 2.64 11.11
CA SER A 79 2.28 3.56 10.25
C SER A 79 1.58 4.00 8.97
N VAL A 80 1.89 5.23 8.56
CA VAL A 80 1.45 5.85 7.29
C VAL A 80 2.66 6.18 6.43
N TYR A 81 2.62 5.77 5.17
CA TYR A 81 3.64 6.11 4.18
C TYR A 81 3.04 7.08 3.17
N TYR A 82 3.74 8.19 2.97
CA TYR A 82 3.41 9.18 1.96
C TYR A 82 4.36 9.07 0.76
N GLU A 83 3.81 9.23 -0.44
CA GLU A 83 4.59 9.37 -1.66
C GLU A 83 5.58 10.55 -1.55
N GLY A 84 6.78 10.39 -2.12
CA GLY A 84 7.83 11.41 -1.99
C GLY A 84 7.52 12.76 -2.63
N THR A 85 6.52 12.84 -3.50
CA THR A 85 6.01 14.09 -4.08
C THR A 85 5.36 15.01 -3.05
N ILE A 86 4.91 14.51 -1.89
CA ILE A 86 4.39 15.34 -0.79
C ILE A 86 5.41 16.36 -0.27
N ARG A 87 6.71 16.08 -0.45
CA ARG A 87 7.80 16.95 -0.01
C ARG A 87 7.74 18.33 -0.68
N ASP A 88 7.21 18.39 -1.91
CA ASP A 88 7.00 19.63 -2.64
C ASP A 88 5.98 20.54 -1.91
N GLU A 89 4.91 19.97 -1.36
CA GLU A 89 3.88 20.70 -0.57
C GLU A 89 4.42 21.18 0.78
N LEU A 90 5.39 20.46 1.33
CA LEU A 90 6.00 20.76 2.63
C LEU A 90 7.16 21.76 2.52
N ASN A 91 7.49 22.24 1.31
CA ASN A 91 8.69 23.02 1.02
C ASN A 91 9.96 22.37 1.60
N ARG A 92 10.02 21.03 1.58
CA ARG A 92 11.20 20.29 1.98
C ARG A 92 12.07 20.11 0.74
N ASP A 93 13.29 20.63 0.79
CA ASP A 93 14.25 20.46 -0.30
C ASP A 93 14.39 18.97 -0.63
N SER A 94 14.33 18.67 -1.93
CA SER A 94 14.29 17.31 -2.45
C SER A 94 15.63 16.56 -2.34
N GLN A 95 16.65 17.16 -1.73
CA GLN A 95 18.02 16.66 -1.75
C GLN A 95 18.81 17.06 -0.50
N GLU A 96 18.88 16.16 0.48
CA GLU A 96 20.20 15.70 0.87
C GLU A 96 20.35 14.32 0.23
N ASP A 97 21.49 14.05 -0.40
CA ASP A 97 21.83 12.75 -0.98
C ASP A 97 21.59 11.66 0.08
N LEU A 98 20.41 11.04 0.05
CA LEU A 98 20.14 9.90 0.92
C LEU A 98 21.19 8.85 0.52
N PRO A 99 22.02 8.39 1.46
CA PRO A 99 23.06 7.41 1.15
C PRO A 99 22.40 6.22 0.47
N GLU A 100 23.06 5.65 -0.55
CA GLU A 100 22.63 4.40 -1.18
C GLU A 100 22.24 3.42 -0.07
N VAL A 101 20.93 3.18 0.09
CA VAL A 101 20.45 2.28 1.13
C VAL A 101 20.91 0.88 0.72
N PRO A 102 21.73 0.19 1.53
CA PRO A 102 22.13 -1.17 1.22
C PRO A 102 20.87 -2.00 0.99
N ARG A 103 20.82 -2.75 -0.12
CA ARG A 103 19.67 -3.60 -0.49
C ARG A 103 19.21 -4.54 0.64
N GLU A 104 20.07 -4.80 1.62
CA GLU A 104 19.86 -5.66 2.78
C GLU A 104 18.94 -5.07 3.86
N THR A 105 18.72 -3.74 3.93
CA THR A 105 17.77 -3.12 4.88
C THR A 105 16.37 -2.88 4.30
N GLY A 106 16.13 -3.31 3.06
CA GLY A 106 14.80 -3.65 2.52
C GLY A 106 13.80 -2.52 2.25
N TYR A 107 13.99 -1.31 2.77
CA TYR A 107 13.09 -0.19 2.54
C TYR A 107 13.89 1.10 2.37
N ALA A 108 13.62 1.84 1.28
CA ALA A 108 14.14 3.18 1.08
C ALA A 108 13.55 4.09 2.16
N LEU A 109 14.18 4.13 3.33
CA LEU A 109 13.73 4.91 4.47
C LEU A 109 13.95 6.38 4.13
N GLY A 110 12.87 7.04 3.70
CA GLY A 110 12.83 8.48 3.60
C GLY A 110 12.75 9.13 4.99
N ASP A 111 12.12 10.29 5.10
CA ASP A 111 12.06 11.00 6.40
C ASP A 111 11.08 10.26 7.30
N ILE A 112 11.53 9.87 8.49
CA ILE A 112 10.70 9.22 9.50
C ILE A 112 10.35 10.23 10.59
N THR A 113 9.07 10.30 10.95
CA THR A 113 8.56 11.15 12.04
C THR A 113 7.41 10.44 12.75
N ASP A 114 7.06 10.89 13.94
CA ASP A 114 5.93 10.42 14.74
C ASP A 114 4.67 11.29 14.56
N GLN A 115 4.71 12.27 13.66
CA GLN A 115 3.61 13.21 13.41
C GLN A 115 3.17 13.21 11.95
N LEU A 116 1.86 13.34 11.73
CA LEU A 116 1.31 13.57 10.41
C LEU A 116 1.84 14.89 9.83
N PRO A 117 2.01 15.00 8.50
CA PRO A 117 2.43 16.24 7.85
C PRO A 117 1.52 17.39 8.25
N ASN A 118 2.06 18.59 8.51
CA ASN A 118 1.21 19.75 8.80
C ASN A 118 0.59 20.32 7.51
N LEU A 119 -0.38 19.60 6.96
CA LEU A 119 -1.14 19.90 5.74
C LEU A 119 -2.63 19.64 6.00
N PRO A 120 -3.56 20.24 5.23
CA PRO A 120 -4.96 19.88 5.32
C PRO A 120 -5.19 18.37 5.07
N PRO A 121 -6.16 17.72 5.76
CA PRO A 121 -6.52 16.32 5.57
C PRO A 121 -6.65 15.87 4.11
N GLU A 122 -7.39 16.63 3.32
CA GLU A 122 -7.59 16.36 1.88
C GLU A 122 -6.27 16.44 1.08
N THR A 123 -5.34 17.28 1.53
CA THR A 123 -4.03 17.40 0.88
C THR A 123 -3.17 16.19 1.21
N ARG A 124 -3.03 15.82 2.48
CA ARG A 124 -2.23 14.64 2.89
C ARG A 124 -2.78 13.35 2.26
N ALA A 125 -4.11 13.17 2.22
CA ALA A 125 -4.76 11.94 1.78
C ALA A 125 -4.37 11.55 0.34
N ARG A 126 -4.22 12.54 -0.54
CA ARG A 126 -3.81 12.34 -1.94
C ARG A 126 -2.42 11.73 -2.09
N TYR A 127 -1.57 11.88 -1.08
CA TYR A 127 -0.21 11.36 -1.09
C TYR A 127 -0.06 10.09 -0.26
N VAL A 128 -1.12 9.57 0.38
CA VAL A 128 -1.01 8.31 1.14
C VAL A 128 -0.77 7.16 0.18
N ARG A 129 0.39 6.52 0.29
CA ARG A 129 0.75 5.33 -0.49
C ARG A 129 0.38 4.04 0.25
N LYS A 130 0.50 4.05 1.58
CA LYS A 130 0.35 2.84 2.39
C LYS A 130 -0.10 3.16 3.81
N LEU A 131 -1.01 2.34 4.31
CA LEU A 131 -1.36 2.22 5.74
C LEU A 131 -0.90 0.84 6.19
N MET A 132 -0.22 0.76 7.34
CA MET A 132 0.44 -0.46 7.81
C MET A 132 0.17 -0.71 9.29
N GLY A 133 -0.02 -1.99 9.63
CA GLY A 133 -0.29 -2.42 11.00
C GLY A 133 -1.65 -1.91 11.50
N PHE A 134 -2.75 -2.37 10.89
CA PHE A 134 -4.10 -2.03 11.32
C PHE A 134 -4.32 -2.46 12.77
N VAL A 135 -4.77 -1.53 13.63
CA VAL A 135 -4.90 -1.78 15.08
C VAL A 135 -6.15 -2.58 15.45
N GLN A 136 -7.10 -2.70 14.53
CA GLN A 136 -8.21 -3.64 14.68
C GLN A 136 -7.79 -5.02 14.15
N HIS A 137 -7.79 -6.00 15.04
CA HIS A 137 -7.64 -7.40 14.65
C HIS A 137 -8.90 -7.86 13.92
N HIS A 138 -8.80 -8.04 12.60
CA HIS A 138 -9.79 -8.83 11.88
C HIS A 138 -9.68 -10.30 12.30
N PRO A 139 -10.79 -11.06 12.31
CA PRO A 139 -10.73 -12.51 12.48
C PRO A 139 -9.71 -13.12 11.51
N PRO A 140 -9.00 -14.20 11.89
CA PRO A 140 -8.16 -14.94 10.96
C PRO A 140 -8.93 -15.28 9.67
N LEU A 141 -8.28 -15.19 8.50
CA LEU A 141 -8.92 -15.49 7.21
C LEU A 141 -9.55 -16.90 7.19
N ASP A 142 -8.97 -17.84 7.90
CA ASP A 142 -9.46 -19.21 8.08
C ASP A 142 -10.82 -19.28 8.81
N ALA A 143 -11.22 -18.23 9.51
CA ALA A 143 -12.51 -18.12 10.20
C ALA A 143 -13.63 -17.55 9.32
N ILE A 144 -13.31 -17.15 8.08
CA ILE A 144 -14.23 -16.59 7.08
C ILE A 144 -14.49 -17.62 5.94
N ALA A 145 -13.80 -18.76 5.96
CA ALA A 145 -13.92 -19.85 4.98
C ALA A 145 -14.89 -20.96 5.44
#